data_AF-A0AAW8LX02-F1
#
_entry.id   AF-A0AAW8LX02-F1
#
_cell.length_a   1.000
_cell.length_b   1.000
_cell.length_c   1.000
_cell.angle_alpha   90.00
_cell.angle_beta   90.00
_cell.angle_gamma   90.00
#
_symmetry.space_group_name_H-M   'P 1'
#
loop_
_entity.id
_entity.type
_entity.pdbx_description
1 polymer ?
#
loop_
_entity_poly.entity_id
_entity_poly.type
_entity_poly.pdbx_seq_one_letter_code
_entity_poly.pdbx_strand_id
1 'polypeptide(L)'
;MNDPWSKEPKPTNRAILDHFEDQAARTRLHAEVIRKWTAAGAIQYDFGDLPETIDDVREVSFSDLGVEDNAFLIRFREGASPYLDEKRELFVESVFVFKQSYKGKEGAFVTLVVGRSGHGMEPSADTSRIASAWIDADRSVDDGLTHFGLVGDPVILGSKNLFEIEMFLGEAIARVGATVKSDLIHPHTYRN
;
A
#
# COMPACT_ATOMS: atom_id res chain seq x y z
N MET A 1 4.49 -8.98 -43.85
CA MET A 1 4.97 -9.50 -42.56
C MET A 1 4.68 -8.42 -41.53
N ASN A 2 3.67 -8.62 -40.69
CA ASN A 2 3.35 -7.69 -39.60
C ASN A 2 3.82 -8.37 -38.30
N ASP A 3 4.66 -7.67 -37.55
CA ASP A 3 5.23 -8.14 -36.29
C ASP A 3 4.12 -8.38 -35.26
N PRO A 4 3.92 -9.62 -34.76
CA PRO A 4 2.89 -9.93 -33.76
C PRO A 4 3.21 -9.40 -32.36
N TRP A 5 4.39 -8.81 -32.14
CA TRP A 5 4.86 -8.30 -30.84
C TRP A 5 4.76 -6.80 -30.66
N SER A 6 4.38 -6.04 -31.70
CA SER A 6 4.06 -4.61 -31.55
C SER A 6 2.64 -4.45 -31.00
N LYS A 7 2.42 -4.81 -29.74
CA LYS A 7 1.23 -4.37 -29.01
C LYS A 7 1.62 -3.15 -28.20
N GLU A 8 1.17 -1.98 -28.63
CA GLU A 8 0.97 -0.87 -27.71
C GLU A 8 0.29 -1.42 -26.44
N PRO A 9 0.73 -1.04 -25.24
CA PRO A 9 0.11 -1.51 -24.02
C PRO A 9 -1.38 -1.19 -24.09
N LYS A 10 -2.23 -2.21 -23.93
CA LYS A 10 -3.67 -2.02 -23.88
C LYS A 10 -3.95 -0.96 -22.81
N PRO A 11 -4.77 0.07 -23.10
CA PRO A 11 -5.19 0.99 -22.07
C PRO A 11 -5.85 0.16 -20.96
N THR A 12 -5.29 0.25 -19.76
CA THR A 12 -5.87 -0.37 -18.58
C THR A 12 -7.25 0.25 -18.39
N ASN A 13 -8.30 -0.56 -18.19
CA ASN A 13 -9.65 -0.09 -17.85
C ASN A 13 -9.73 0.61 -16.48
N ARG A 14 -8.58 1.02 -15.92
CA ARG A 14 -8.46 1.65 -14.62
C ARG A 14 -8.72 3.15 -14.78
N ALA A 15 -9.45 3.72 -13.83
CA ALA A 15 -9.72 5.15 -13.82
C ALA A 15 -8.40 5.92 -13.70
N ILE A 16 -7.98 6.57 -14.79
CA ILE A 16 -6.97 7.61 -14.72
C ILE A 16 -7.70 8.86 -14.27
N LEU A 17 -7.31 9.38 -13.11
CA LEU A 17 -7.93 10.56 -12.53
C LEU A 17 -7.07 11.77 -12.88
N ASP A 18 -7.58 12.66 -13.76
CA ASP A 18 -6.85 13.81 -14.32
C ASP A 18 -6.18 14.72 -13.27
N HIS A 19 -6.72 14.78 -12.06
CA HIS A 19 -6.15 15.58 -10.96
C HIS A 19 -4.85 15.02 -10.38
N PHE A 20 -4.50 13.76 -10.67
CA PHE A 20 -3.22 13.18 -10.29
C PHE A 20 -2.09 13.51 -11.27
N GLU A 21 -2.35 14.22 -12.37
CA GLU A 21 -1.28 14.79 -13.20
C GLU A 21 -0.68 16.05 -12.56
N ASP A 22 -1.46 16.80 -11.78
CA ASP A 22 -1.02 18.00 -11.05
C ASP A 22 -0.22 17.63 -9.78
N GLN A 23 1.07 18.02 -9.74
CA GLN A 23 1.93 17.81 -8.58
C GLN A 23 1.40 18.48 -7.31
N ALA A 24 0.81 19.68 -7.40
CA ALA A 24 0.29 20.37 -6.23
C ALA A 24 -0.94 19.68 -5.65
N ALA A 25 -1.78 19.05 -6.48
CA ALA A 25 -2.88 18.20 -6.03
C ALA A 25 -2.35 16.94 -5.31
N ARG A 26 -1.35 16.26 -5.87
CA ARG A 26 -0.73 15.07 -5.24
C ARG A 26 -0.09 15.40 -3.89
N THR A 27 0.71 16.46 -3.82
CA THR A 27 1.35 16.93 -2.58
C THR A 27 0.32 17.26 -1.50
N ARG A 28 -0.80 17.92 -1.86
CA ARG A 28 -1.90 18.20 -0.91
C ARG A 28 -2.56 16.94 -0.37
N LEU A 29 -2.82 15.96 -1.25
CA LEU A 29 -3.40 14.68 -0.85
C LEU A 29 -2.44 13.89 0.06
N HIS A 30 -1.15 13.85 -0.26
CA HIS A 30 -0.16 13.20 0.58
C HIS A 30 -0.06 13.86 1.97
N ALA A 31 -0.05 15.20 2.02
CA ALA A 31 -0.07 15.94 3.28
C ALA A 31 -1.36 15.69 4.09
N GLU A 32 -2.51 15.47 3.43
CA GLU A 32 -3.74 15.07 4.11
C GLU A 32 -3.65 13.66 4.70
N VAL A 33 -3.08 12.71 3.96
CA VAL A 33 -2.84 11.33 4.43
C VAL A 33 -1.95 11.33 5.66
N ILE A 34 -0.80 12.03 5.61
CA ILE A 34 0.10 12.16 6.75
C ILE A 34 -0.62 12.80 7.94
N ARG A 35 -1.37 13.89 7.74
CA ARG A 35 -2.11 14.54 8.83
C ARG A 35 -3.15 13.62 9.47
N LYS A 36 -3.91 12.88 8.67
CA LYS A 36 -4.89 11.89 9.17
C LYS A 36 -4.20 10.77 9.95
N TRP A 37 -3.06 10.31 9.46
CA TRP A 37 -2.23 9.30 10.15
C TRP A 37 -1.74 9.81 11.50
N THR A 38 -1.12 10.99 11.55
CA THR A 38 -0.64 11.60 12.79
C THR A 38 -1.78 11.82 13.79
N ALA A 39 -2.93 12.30 13.31
CA ALA A 39 -4.10 12.52 14.16
C ALA A 39 -4.71 11.22 14.72
N ALA A 40 -4.57 10.10 14.00
CA ALA A 40 -5.09 8.80 14.42
C ALA A 40 -4.23 8.12 15.50
N GLY A 41 -3.05 8.66 15.85
CA GLY A 41 -2.11 8.01 16.77
C GLY A 41 -1.58 6.68 16.23
N ALA A 42 -1.47 6.59 14.90
CA ALA A 42 -1.26 5.36 14.18
C ALA A 42 0.10 4.69 14.48
N ILE A 43 0.09 3.36 14.54
CA ILE A 43 1.27 2.54 14.81
C ILE A 43 2.14 2.42 13.55
N GLN A 44 3.46 2.38 13.74
CA GLN A 44 4.41 2.11 12.68
C GLN A 44 4.95 0.68 12.81
N TYR A 45 4.98 -0.03 11.68
CA TYR A 45 5.60 -1.34 11.51
C TYR A 45 6.74 -1.23 10.50
N ASP A 46 7.90 -1.80 10.83
CA ASP A 46 8.98 -1.97 9.87
C ASP A 46 8.84 -3.36 9.22
N PHE A 47 8.69 -3.41 7.89
CA PHE A 47 8.36 -4.65 7.18
C PHE A 47 9.38 -5.78 7.43
N GLY A 48 10.66 -5.44 7.55
CA GLY A 48 11.72 -6.42 7.81
C GLY A 48 11.66 -7.10 9.18
N ASP A 49 10.88 -6.53 10.12
CA ASP A 49 10.69 -7.09 11.46
C ASP A 49 9.38 -7.90 11.56
N LEU A 50 8.56 -7.89 10.51
CA LEU A 50 7.33 -8.67 10.43
C LEU A 50 7.63 -10.12 10.06
N PRO A 51 6.96 -11.11 10.69
CA PRO A 51 7.15 -12.51 10.38
C PRO A 51 6.73 -12.80 8.94
N GLU A 52 7.42 -13.72 8.30
CA GLU A 52 6.96 -14.25 7.01
C GLU A 52 5.62 -14.95 7.21
N THR A 53 4.67 -14.65 6.32
CA THR A 53 3.37 -15.32 6.29
C THR A 53 3.41 -16.52 5.36
N ILE A 54 2.78 -17.61 5.76
CA ILE A 54 2.45 -18.72 4.86
C ILE A 54 1.40 -18.21 3.86
N ASP A 55 1.43 -18.69 2.61
CA ASP A 55 0.61 -18.22 1.49
C ASP A 55 -0.90 -18.09 1.81
N ASP A 56 -1.43 -18.93 2.72
CA ASP A 56 -2.84 -18.97 3.14
C ASP A 56 -3.34 -17.68 3.81
N VAL A 57 -2.46 -16.85 4.39
CA VAL A 57 -2.89 -15.62 5.11
C VAL A 57 -3.37 -14.54 4.13
N ARG A 58 -3.01 -14.63 2.84
CA ARG A 58 -3.45 -13.67 1.81
C ARG A 58 -4.92 -13.84 1.41
N GLU A 59 -5.49 -15.03 1.60
CA GLU A 59 -6.91 -15.31 1.32
C GLU A 59 -7.82 -14.90 2.49
N VAL A 60 -7.25 -14.49 3.62
CA VAL A 60 -7.98 -14.06 4.81
C VAL A 60 -8.61 -12.69 4.56
N SER A 61 -9.86 -12.51 4.97
CA SER A 61 -10.55 -11.23 4.86
C SER A 61 -9.82 -10.14 5.66
N PHE A 62 -9.93 -8.88 5.24
CA PHE A 62 -9.29 -7.79 5.95
C PHE A 62 -9.74 -7.70 7.43
N SER A 63 -11.02 -7.97 7.73
CA SER A 63 -11.50 -8.04 9.12
C SER A 63 -10.88 -9.18 9.91
N ASP A 64 -10.65 -10.33 9.27
CA ASP A 64 -10.12 -11.53 9.93
C ASP A 64 -8.60 -11.48 10.13
N LEU A 65 -7.90 -10.48 9.60
CA LEU A 65 -6.49 -10.23 9.91
C LEU A 65 -6.28 -9.93 11.41
N GLY A 66 -7.32 -9.49 12.12
CA GLY A 66 -7.26 -9.27 13.57
C GLY A 66 -6.39 -8.07 13.98
N VAL A 67 -6.02 -7.21 13.03
CA VAL A 67 -5.44 -5.91 13.35
C VAL A 67 -6.51 -5.13 14.09
N GLU A 68 -6.23 -4.63 15.29
CA GLU A 68 -7.21 -3.84 16.07
C GLU A 68 -7.07 -2.33 15.78
N ASP A 69 -5.87 -1.89 15.39
CA ASP A 69 -5.58 -0.48 15.13
C ASP A 69 -6.45 0.12 14.03
N ASN A 70 -6.99 1.31 14.29
CA ASN A 70 -7.80 2.03 13.31
C ASN A 70 -6.94 2.62 12.17
N ALA A 71 -5.65 2.83 12.42
CA ALA A 71 -4.71 3.26 11.41
C ALA A 71 -3.29 2.76 11.73
N PHE A 72 -2.55 2.37 10.69
CA PHE A 72 -1.15 1.95 10.82
C PHE A 72 -0.36 2.27 9.55
N LEU A 73 0.97 2.29 9.69
CA LEU A 73 1.95 2.52 8.64
C LEU A 73 2.89 1.33 8.55
N ILE A 74 3.12 0.83 7.34
CA ILE A 74 4.18 -0.13 7.05
C ILE A 74 5.30 0.61 6.34
N ARG A 75 6.52 0.51 6.86
CA ARG A 75 7.73 1.07 6.26
C ARG A 75 8.56 -0.01 5.60
N PHE A 76 9.05 0.29 4.41
CA PHE A 76 9.94 -0.58 3.66
C PHE A 76 11.32 0.05 3.58
N ARG A 77 12.35 -0.74 3.88
CA ARG A 77 13.73 -0.36 3.58
C ARG A 77 13.98 -0.49 2.08
N GLU A 78 14.91 0.30 1.56
CA GLU A 78 15.36 0.15 0.18
C GLU A 78 15.78 -1.31 -0.08
N GLY A 79 15.29 -1.90 -1.18
CA GLY A 79 15.52 -3.29 -1.54
C GLY A 79 14.64 -4.32 -0.83
N ALA A 80 13.83 -3.92 0.15
CA ALA A 80 12.86 -4.80 0.83
C ALA A 80 11.46 -4.76 0.19
N SER A 81 11.23 -3.87 -0.78
CA SER A 81 9.98 -3.77 -1.53
C SER A 81 10.24 -3.73 -3.04
N PRO A 82 9.23 -4.06 -3.87
CA PRO A 82 9.37 -4.01 -5.32
C PRO A 82 9.68 -2.60 -5.83
N TYR A 83 10.53 -2.54 -6.85
CA TYR A 83 10.77 -1.31 -7.60
C TYR A 83 9.64 -1.08 -8.61
N LEU A 84 9.18 0.16 -8.69
CA LEU A 84 8.31 0.64 -9.76
C LEU A 84 9.10 0.86 -11.05
N ASP A 85 10.28 1.45 -10.91
CA ASP A 85 11.20 1.72 -12.01
C ASP A 85 12.63 1.60 -11.47
N GLU A 86 13.28 0.49 -11.78
CA GLU A 86 14.67 0.21 -11.38
C GLU A 86 15.64 1.28 -11.91
N LYS A 87 15.40 1.83 -13.12
CA LYS A 87 16.31 2.82 -13.71
C LYS A 87 16.21 4.18 -13.03
N ARG A 88 15.03 4.49 -12.49
CA ARG A 88 14.76 5.72 -11.74
C ARG A 88 14.89 5.52 -10.24
N GLU A 89 15.21 4.31 -9.81
CA GLU A 89 15.32 3.89 -8.41
C GLU A 89 14.07 4.25 -7.60
N LEU A 90 12.90 4.05 -8.21
CA LEU A 90 11.60 4.29 -7.58
C LEU A 90 11.09 2.99 -6.97
N PHE A 91 10.77 3.01 -5.68
CA PHE A 91 10.30 1.83 -4.94
C PHE A 91 9.18 2.19 -3.97
N VAL A 92 8.45 1.18 -3.51
CA VAL A 92 7.41 1.36 -2.48
C VAL A 92 8.08 1.66 -1.15
N GLU A 93 7.99 2.91 -0.69
CA GLU A 93 8.65 3.35 0.54
C GLU A 93 7.78 3.05 1.77
N SER A 94 6.48 3.31 1.65
CA SER A 94 5.57 3.10 2.77
C SER A 94 4.12 2.89 2.33
N VAL A 95 3.35 2.28 3.22
CA VAL A 95 1.92 2.01 3.03
C VAL A 95 1.15 2.45 4.27
N PHE A 96 0.25 3.39 4.08
CA PHE A 96 -0.70 3.83 5.11
C PHE A 96 -1.99 3.05 4.97
N VAL A 97 -2.53 2.57 6.09
CA VAL A 97 -3.82 1.88 6.13
C VAL A 97 -4.72 2.58 7.14
N PHE A 98 -5.93 2.92 6.72
CA PHE A 98 -6.96 3.53 7.57
C PHE A 98 -8.24 2.73 7.49
N LYS A 99 -8.68 2.20 8.63
CA LYS A 99 -10.03 1.65 8.72
C LYS A 99 -11.04 2.78 8.73
N GLN A 100 -12.05 2.67 7.89
CA GLN A 100 -13.14 3.64 7.83
C GLN A 100 -14.36 2.97 7.19
N SER A 101 -15.50 3.67 7.14
CA SER A 101 -16.66 3.24 6.35
C SER A 101 -16.71 4.00 5.02
N TYR A 102 -16.95 3.33 3.91
CA TYR A 102 -17.20 3.95 2.61
C TYR A 102 -18.51 3.44 2.00
N LYS A 103 -19.43 4.37 1.70
CA LYS A 103 -20.76 4.06 1.15
C LYS A 103 -21.54 3.01 1.97
N GLY A 104 -21.42 3.07 3.30
CA GLY A 104 -22.12 2.17 4.22
C GLY A 104 -21.48 0.77 4.34
N LYS A 105 -20.27 0.58 3.80
CA LYS A 105 -19.48 -0.64 3.98
C LYS A 105 -18.24 -0.34 4.81
N GLU A 106 -17.95 -1.22 5.75
CA GLU A 106 -16.70 -1.20 6.51
C GLU A 106 -15.54 -1.69 5.64
N GLY A 107 -14.34 -1.23 5.94
CA GLY A 107 -13.16 -1.61 5.19
C GLY A 107 -11.96 -0.75 5.53
N ALA A 108 -11.02 -0.68 4.60
CA ALA A 108 -9.83 0.11 4.74
C ALA A 108 -9.47 0.88 3.47
N PHE A 109 -9.03 2.11 3.67
CA PHE A 109 -8.34 2.88 2.66
C PHE A 109 -6.84 2.63 2.80
N VAL A 110 -6.24 2.11 1.73
CA VAL A 110 -4.80 1.85 1.65
C VAL A 110 -4.19 2.92 0.77
N THR A 111 -3.13 3.57 1.22
CA THR A 111 -2.36 4.54 0.44
C THR A 111 -0.90 4.13 0.40
N LEU A 112 -0.44 3.79 -0.80
CA LEU A 112 0.94 3.52 -1.12
C LEU A 112 1.66 4.83 -1.42
N VAL A 113 2.85 4.97 -0.84
CA VAL A 113 3.78 6.06 -1.10
C VAL A 113 5.05 5.51 -1.72
N VAL A 114 5.44 6.12 -2.82
CA VAL A 114 6.64 5.76 -3.58
C VAL A 114 7.72 6.77 -3.30
N GLY A 115 8.86 6.25 -2.84
CA GLY A 115 10.08 6.99 -2.61
C GLY A 115 11.07 6.82 -3.74
N ARG A 116 12.22 7.48 -3.59
CA ARG A 116 13.37 7.36 -4.48
C ARG A 116 14.61 7.04 -3.65
N SER A 117 15.41 6.09 -4.10
CA SER A 117 16.68 5.75 -3.44
C SER A 117 17.55 6.99 -3.22
N GLY A 118 18.22 7.05 -2.06
CA GLY A 118 19.10 8.17 -1.71
C GLY A 118 18.41 9.50 -1.35
N HIS A 119 17.06 9.56 -1.32
CA HIS A 119 16.34 10.67 -0.67
C HIS A 119 15.91 10.30 0.74
N GLY A 120 15.97 11.27 1.66
CA GLY A 120 15.86 11.06 3.11
C GLY A 120 14.61 10.27 3.51
N MET A 121 14.76 9.44 4.55
CA MET A 121 13.73 8.53 5.10
C MET A 121 12.55 9.24 5.80
N GLU A 122 12.41 10.56 5.75
CA GLU A 122 11.23 11.21 6.32
C GLU A 122 10.19 11.42 5.22
N PRO A 123 8.92 11.00 5.43
CA PRO A 123 7.87 11.20 4.44
C PRO A 123 7.71 12.69 4.16
N SER A 124 8.17 13.11 2.98
CA SER A 124 8.13 14.52 2.56
C SER A 124 7.10 14.72 1.46
N ALA A 125 6.25 15.74 1.62
CA ALA A 125 5.14 15.99 0.71
C ALA A 125 5.60 16.42 -0.71
N ASP A 126 6.86 16.82 -0.85
CA ASP A 126 7.39 17.46 -2.05
C ASP A 126 7.87 16.47 -3.14
N THR A 127 8.10 15.20 -2.78
CA THR A 127 8.67 14.19 -3.70
C THR A 127 7.88 12.90 -3.80
N SER A 128 6.94 12.66 -2.89
CA SER A 128 6.25 11.39 -2.78
C SER A 128 5.11 11.25 -3.80
N ARG A 129 5.23 10.23 -4.65
CA ARG A 129 4.14 9.80 -5.54
C ARG A 129 3.22 8.89 -4.74
N ILE A 130 1.92 9.03 -4.91
CA ILE A 130 0.94 8.27 -4.14
C ILE A 130 -0.11 7.61 -5.02
N ALA A 131 -0.53 6.41 -4.62
CA ALA A 131 -1.71 5.75 -5.15
C ALA A 131 -2.48 5.10 -4.01
N SER A 132 -3.80 5.04 -4.13
CA SER A 132 -4.66 4.55 -3.08
C SER A 132 -5.67 3.55 -3.61
N ALA A 133 -6.14 2.68 -2.72
CA ALA A 133 -7.19 1.72 -2.97
C ALA A 133 -8.15 1.64 -1.78
N TRP A 134 -9.33 1.09 -2.05
CA TRP A 134 -10.31 0.72 -1.04
C TRP A 134 -10.42 -0.80 -0.97
N ILE A 135 -10.38 -1.34 0.25
CA ILE A 135 -10.54 -2.76 0.55
C ILE A 135 -11.80 -2.92 1.39
N ASP A 136 -12.75 -3.74 0.91
CA ASP A 136 -13.94 -4.13 1.66
C ASP A 136 -13.54 -5.08 2.80
N ALA A 137 -14.05 -4.86 4.02
CA ALA A 137 -13.66 -5.64 5.20
C ALA A 137 -13.88 -7.15 5.02
N ASP A 138 -14.94 -7.53 4.30
CA ASP A 138 -15.34 -8.93 4.06
C ASP A 138 -14.58 -9.58 2.89
N ARG A 139 -13.56 -8.91 2.34
CA ARG A 139 -12.74 -9.41 1.24
C ARG A 139 -11.30 -9.54 1.65
N SER A 140 -10.59 -10.45 0.99
CA SER A 140 -9.13 -10.47 1.06
C SER A 140 -8.54 -9.18 0.48
N VAL A 141 -7.33 -8.84 0.89
CA VAL A 141 -6.62 -7.65 0.36
C VAL A 141 -6.39 -7.80 -1.14
N ASP A 142 -5.98 -9.00 -1.58
CA ASP A 142 -5.73 -9.31 -3.00
C ASP A 142 -7.01 -9.19 -3.83
N ASP A 143 -8.15 -9.68 -3.32
CA ASP A 143 -9.44 -9.51 -3.98
C ASP A 143 -9.85 -8.04 -4.02
N GLY A 144 -9.66 -7.30 -2.94
CA GLY A 144 -9.94 -5.86 -2.86
C GLY A 144 -9.16 -5.08 -3.92
N LEU A 145 -7.85 -5.32 -4.01
CA LEU A 145 -6.96 -4.68 -4.99
C LEU A 145 -7.27 -5.13 -6.42
N THR A 146 -7.59 -6.41 -6.63
CA THR A 146 -7.98 -6.91 -7.96
C THR A 146 -9.28 -6.29 -8.46
N HIS A 147 -10.26 -6.08 -7.56
CA HIS A 147 -11.58 -5.57 -7.93
C HIS A 147 -11.64 -4.05 -8.06
N PHE A 148 -11.00 -3.31 -7.15
CA PHE A 148 -11.05 -1.85 -7.13
C PHE A 148 -9.82 -1.19 -7.75
N GLY A 149 -8.68 -1.89 -7.75
CA GLY A 149 -7.41 -1.39 -8.27
C GLY A 149 -6.83 -0.24 -7.45
N LEU A 150 -5.54 0.02 -7.65
CA LEU A 150 -4.94 1.30 -7.26
C LEU A 150 -5.43 2.42 -8.17
N VAL A 151 -5.65 3.58 -7.57
CA VAL A 151 -5.97 4.84 -8.25
C VAL A 151 -5.07 5.93 -7.70
N GLY A 152 -4.42 6.70 -8.57
CA GLY A 152 -3.51 7.77 -8.15
C GLY A 152 -2.51 8.16 -9.22
N ASP A 153 -1.26 8.39 -8.81
CA ASP A 153 -0.18 8.87 -9.68
C ASP A 153 0.01 7.96 -10.91
N PRO A 154 -0.08 8.50 -12.13
CA PRO A 154 0.04 7.72 -13.37
C PRO A 154 1.35 6.94 -13.52
N VAL A 155 2.44 7.38 -12.88
CA VAL A 155 3.72 6.62 -12.90
C VAL A 155 3.58 5.31 -12.14
N ILE A 156 2.78 5.29 -11.07
CA ILE A 156 2.49 4.08 -10.31
C ILE A 156 1.59 3.18 -11.13
N LEU A 157 0.49 3.72 -11.66
CA LEU A 157 -0.49 2.96 -12.45
C LEU A 157 0.04 2.49 -13.81
N GLY A 158 1.08 3.13 -14.33
CA GLY A 158 1.77 2.75 -15.57
C GLY A 158 2.98 1.85 -15.34
N SER A 159 3.27 1.45 -14.11
CA SER A 159 4.41 0.58 -13.78
C SER A 159 4.26 -0.80 -14.44
N LYS A 160 5.35 -1.31 -15.03
CA LYS A 160 5.43 -2.71 -15.51
C LYS A 160 5.25 -3.73 -14.37
N ASN A 161 5.56 -3.34 -13.14
CA ASN A 161 5.54 -4.18 -11.95
C ASN A 161 4.29 -3.94 -11.11
N LEU A 162 3.25 -3.28 -11.65
CA LEU A 162 2.05 -2.91 -10.88
C LEU A 162 1.36 -4.10 -10.22
N PHE A 163 1.27 -5.23 -10.93
CA PHE A 163 0.70 -6.45 -10.37
C PHE A 163 1.52 -7.00 -9.18
N GLU A 164 2.84 -7.04 -9.31
CA GLU A 164 3.74 -7.47 -8.23
C GLU A 164 3.63 -6.55 -7.02
N ILE A 165 3.47 -5.24 -7.25
CA ILE A 165 3.22 -4.26 -6.19
C ILE A 165 1.91 -4.53 -5.48
N GLU A 166 0.82 -4.80 -6.22
CA GLU A 166 -0.48 -5.11 -5.63
C GLU A 166 -0.43 -6.39 -4.77
N MET A 167 0.21 -7.45 -5.26
CA MET A 167 0.42 -8.68 -4.49
C MET A 167 1.28 -8.44 -3.23
N PHE A 168 2.32 -7.61 -3.36
CA PHE A 168 3.18 -7.24 -2.24
C PHE A 168 2.43 -6.43 -1.16
N LEU A 169 1.48 -5.57 -1.56
CA LEU A 169 0.62 -4.86 -0.62
C LEU A 169 -0.24 -5.82 0.20
N GLY A 170 -0.81 -6.84 -0.44
CA GLY A 170 -1.54 -7.91 0.23
C GLY A 170 -0.69 -8.64 1.26
N GLU A 171 0.50 -9.05 0.85
CA GLU A 171 1.46 -9.68 1.75
C GLU A 171 1.84 -8.78 2.94
N ALA A 172 2.20 -7.53 2.69
CA ALA A 172 2.62 -6.62 3.76
C ALA A 172 1.53 -6.40 4.81
N ILE A 173 0.28 -6.24 4.38
CA ILE A 173 -0.85 -6.07 5.29
C ILE A 173 -1.15 -7.38 6.04
N ALA A 174 -1.06 -8.54 5.36
CA ALA A 174 -1.22 -9.84 5.98
C ALA A 174 -0.17 -10.11 7.08
N ARG A 175 1.09 -9.74 6.84
CA ARG A 175 2.18 -9.88 7.82
C ARG A 175 1.95 -9.05 9.08
N VAL A 176 1.37 -7.84 8.96
CA VAL A 176 0.94 -7.06 10.14
C VAL A 176 -0.11 -7.81 10.95
N GLY A 177 -1.13 -8.37 10.28
CA GLY A 177 -2.14 -9.21 10.95
C GLY A 177 -1.55 -10.42 11.68
N ALA A 178 -0.55 -11.07 11.08
CA ALA A 178 0.15 -12.21 11.70
C ALA A 178 0.95 -11.83 12.94
N THR A 179 1.59 -10.65 12.96
CA THR A 179 2.26 -10.12 14.17
C THR A 179 1.27 -9.92 15.31
N VAL A 180 0.12 -9.28 15.03
CA VAL A 180 -0.90 -9.01 16.06
C VAL A 180 -1.45 -10.33 16.63
N LYS A 181 -1.72 -11.33 15.78
CA LYS A 181 -2.16 -12.66 16.25
C LYS A 181 -1.10 -13.37 17.08
N SER A 182 0.17 -13.26 16.70
CA SER A 182 1.29 -13.83 17.46
C SER A 182 1.43 -13.20 18.85
N ASP A 183 1.30 -11.88 18.95
CA ASP A 183 1.34 -11.15 20.22
C ASP A 183 0.16 -11.51 21.15
N LEU A 184 -1.01 -11.84 20.58
CA LEU A 184 -2.16 -12.32 21.35
C LEU A 184 -1.97 -13.74 21.90
N ILE A 185 -1.21 -14.59 21.21
CA ILE A 185 -0.93 -15.98 21.62
C ILE A 185 0.29 -16.05 22.55
N HIS A 186 1.27 -15.18 22.35
CA HIS A 186 2.47 -15.06 23.16
C HIS A 186 2.63 -13.61 23.64
N PRO A 187 1.91 -13.17 24.68
CA PRO A 187 2.06 -11.84 25.21
C PRO A 187 3.49 -11.65 25.71
N HIS A 188 4.31 -10.94 24.93
CA HIS A 188 5.67 -10.60 25.32
C HIS A 188 5.62 -9.81 26.63
N THR A 189 6.16 -10.40 27.69
CA THR A 189 6.09 -9.89 29.07
C THR A 189 6.99 -8.69 29.34
N TYR A 190 7.53 -8.03 28.30
CA TYR A 190 8.45 -6.90 28.44
C TYR A 190 8.27 -5.91 27.29
N ARG A 191 7.42 -4.91 27.50
CA ARG A 191 7.59 -3.57 26.91
C ARG A 191 7.57 -2.57 28.07
N ASN A 192 8.77 -2.06 28.40
CA ASN A 192 8.97 -0.82 29.14
C ASN A 192 9.20 0.28 28.12
#